data_AF-A0A7L0FSI0-F1
#
_entry.id   AF-A0A7L0FSI0-F1
#
_cell.length_a   1.000
_cell.length_b   1.000
_cell.length_c   1.000
_cell.angle_alpha   90.00
_cell.angle_beta   90.00
_cell.angle_gamma   90.00
#
_symmetry.space_group_name_H-M   'P 1'
#
loop_
_entity.id
_entity.type
_entity.pdbx_description
1 polymer ?
#
loop_
_entity_poly.entity_id
_entity_poly.type
_entity_poly.pdbx_seq_one_letter_code
_entity_poly.pdbx_strand_id
1 'polypeptide(L)'
;LIPSVRHRESPGEPRALFALPSARGPLPAPRWPIECEVIKETIEHIGEGSLQLSPPHPCARPPPYPWCLSPAEWVPPEPEPFCQPTGHKWAPAPLGEEQGTVVYHLSPAPQGSCFTRARVGGAPGPLSSPAAPLEGPQDTTLLFESRFESGNLQKAVKVGPFEYVLTLRPDLYTSKHTQWFYFRVQNTRRDPLYCFTITNLAKPKSLYGEGMRPLIYSQRDAQSRGTGWCRVGADVRYYRGSGGGEERATFCLSWTVRFPHDGDTCFFAHSYPYTYSDLQRYLRALAGDPARSQYCTVRALCRSLAGNTIYLLTITSPAGLAAKRAVVLSARAHPGESGGSWAMRGFLDFLLSTHTDAQLLRQLFVFKVVPMLNPDGVVVGNSRCSLAGRDPNRAYGTALRSSFPGVWHLRAMVERVLAEREVVLYCDFHGHSRKNNVFMYGCDGVGAGTGPRLRQRVFPLMLSKNAPDKFSFPSCKFKVQKSKEGTGRVVMWRMGVSHSYTMEAAFGGSTLGGRSSHFTMEDLKSLGYHLCDTLLDFCDPDPTKFQQCLLEVDTLLRQRLGREPGVAGSWSDISPSELES
;
A
#
# COMPACT_ATOMS: atom_id res chain seq x y z
N LEU A 1 17.05 56.47 -7.98
CA LEU A 1 17.04 56.05 -6.56
C LEU A 1 15.60 55.81 -6.15
N ILE A 2 15.14 54.55 -6.24
CA ILE A 2 13.83 54.09 -5.72
C ILE A 2 14.16 52.83 -4.90
N PRO A 3 13.81 52.73 -3.61
CA PRO A 3 14.28 51.65 -2.76
C PRO A 3 13.53 50.34 -3.02
N SER A 4 14.27 49.24 -2.91
CA SER A 4 13.84 47.85 -3.04
C SER A 4 12.69 47.48 -2.09
N VAL A 5 11.60 46.94 -2.64
CA VAL A 5 10.57 46.24 -1.87
C VAL A 5 11.07 44.83 -1.57
N ARG A 6 11.54 44.61 -0.34
CA ARG A 6 11.73 43.26 0.21
C ARG A 6 10.37 42.60 0.40
N HIS A 7 10.17 41.43 -0.21
CA HIS A 7 9.05 40.55 0.10
C HIS A 7 9.08 40.21 1.60
N ARG A 8 8.14 40.79 2.36
CA ARG A 8 7.84 40.35 3.73
C ARG A 8 7.17 38.99 3.66
N GLU A 9 7.84 38.00 4.22
CA GLU A 9 7.23 36.72 4.59
C GLU A 9 6.01 36.96 5.49
N SER A 10 4.91 36.27 5.18
CA SER A 10 3.65 36.33 5.92
C SER A 10 3.84 35.89 7.38
N PRO A 11 3.20 36.57 8.36
CA PRO A 11 3.38 36.27 9.77
C PRO A 11 2.52 35.07 10.20
N GLY A 12 3.14 34.07 10.84
CA GLY A 12 2.44 33.16 11.76
C GLY A 12 2.24 31.70 11.34
N GLU A 13 3.28 30.98 10.92
CA GLU A 13 3.33 29.50 11.08
C GLU A 13 4.61 29.14 11.86
N PRO A 14 4.54 28.36 12.97
CA PRO A 14 5.72 28.10 13.80
C PRO A 14 6.81 27.35 13.01
N ARG A 15 7.94 28.01 12.74
CA ARG A 15 9.13 27.42 12.10
C ARG A 15 9.64 26.14 12.83
N ALA A 16 9.28 25.96 14.10
CA ALA A 16 9.66 24.81 14.92
C ALA A 16 8.91 23.50 14.60
N LEU A 17 7.77 23.53 13.88
CA LEU A 17 6.98 22.31 13.60
C LEU A 17 7.53 21.44 12.46
N PHE A 18 8.53 21.93 11.73
CA PHE A 18 8.94 21.40 10.42
C PHE A 18 10.41 20.98 10.32
N ALA A 19 11.17 20.96 11.42
CA ALA A 19 12.54 20.47 11.39
C ALA A 19 12.55 18.98 11.03
N LEU A 20 13.17 18.64 9.88
CA LEU A 20 13.56 17.28 9.58
C LEU A 20 14.56 16.79 10.64
N PRO A 21 14.61 15.48 10.94
CA PRO A 21 15.80 14.92 11.58
C PRO A 21 17.02 15.31 10.74
N SER A 22 18.07 15.83 11.39
CA SER A 22 19.35 16.07 10.73
C SER A 22 19.76 14.82 9.95
N ALA A 23 20.27 14.98 8.72
CA ALA A 23 20.80 13.87 7.93
C ALA A 23 21.89 13.08 8.70
N ARG A 24 22.49 13.70 9.73
CA ARG A 24 23.53 13.12 10.59
C ARG A 24 23.02 12.57 11.94
N GLY A 25 21.71 12.60 12.23
CA GLY A 25 21.13 12.14 13.50
C GLY A 25 20.34 10.82 13.41
N PRO A 26 20.09 10.14 14.56
CA PRO A 26 19.33 8.87 14.60
C PRO A 26 17.88 9.05 14.10
N LEU A 27 17.24 7.96 13.60
CA LEU A 27 15.87 8.09 13.08
C LEU A 27 14.97 8.32 14.28
N PRO A 28 13.98 9.22 14.18
CA PRO A 28 12.94 9.24 15.18
C PRO A 28 12.22 7.90 15.13
N ALA A 29 12.38 7.10 16.19
CA ALA A 29 11.74 5.80 16.31
C ALA A 29 10.21 5.95 16.22
N PRO A 30 9.51 4.98 15.60
CA PRO A 30 8.05 5.00 15.53
C PRO A 30 7.41 5.10 16.91
N ARG A 31 6.37 5.93 17.01
CA ARG A 31 5.53 6.07 18.22
C ARG A 31 4.35 5.13 18.12
N TRP A 32 4.04 4.49 19.26
CA TRP A 32 3.02 3.49 19.45
C TRP A 32 2.02 3.95 20.50
N PRO A 33 0.75 3.51 20.45
CA PRO A 33 -0.15 3.60 21.60
C PRO A 33 0.52 3.05 22.86
N ILE A 34 0.30 3.69 24.01
CA ILE A 34 1.04 3.36 25.23
C ILE A 34 0.68 1.99 25.80
N GLU A 35 -0.48 1.46 25.44
CA GLU A 35 -0.97 0.15 25.81
C GLU A 35 -0.42 -0.98 24.92
N CYS A 36 0.14 -0.66 23.76
CA CYS A 36 0.72 -1.67 22.89
C CYS A 36 2.06 -2.12 23.45
N GLU A 37 2.18 -3.42 23.73
CA GLU A 37 3.47 -4.04 23.97
C GLU A 37 4.28 -4.05 22.67
N VAL A 38 5.54 -3.61 22.76
CA VAL A 38 6.46 -3.55 21.62
C VAL A 38 7.76 -4.18 22.04
N ILE A 39 8.15 -5.25 21.35
CA ILE A 39 9.47 -5.83 21.51
C ILE A 39 10.46 -5.10 20.61
N LYS A 40 11.71 -4.99 21.07
CA LYS A 40 12.79 -4.51 20.22
C LYS A 40 13.19 -5.63 19.28
N GLU A 41 12.47 -5.72 18.17
CA GLU A 41 12.82 -6.62 17.08
C GLU A 41 13.24 -5.80 15.86
N THR A 42 14.51 -5.93 15.49
CA THR A 42 15.03 -5.30 14.28
C THR A 42 14.64 -6.19 13.11
N ILE A 43 13.48 -5.93 12.52
CA ILE A 43 13.08 -6.61 11.29
C ILE A 43 13.56 -5.77 10.12
N GLU A 44 14.72 -6.14 9.58
CA GLU A 44 15.29 -5.47 8.41
C GLU A 44 14.84 -6.18 7.13
N HIS A 45 13.67 -5.78 6.63
CA HIS A 45 13.20 -6.18 5.30
C HIS A 45 13.75 -5.33 4.16
N ILE A 46 14.60 -4.33 4.47
CA ILE A 46 15.28 -3.42 3.55
C ILE A 46 16.65 -3.13 4.15
N GLY A 47 17.67 -3.84 3.66
CA GLY A 47 18.93 -4.06 4.36
C GLY A 47 19.82 -2.82 4.54
N GLU A 48 20.57 -2.81 5.65
CA GLU A 48 21.99 -2.45 5.60
C GLU A 48 22.79 -3.72 5.29
N GLY A 49 23.49 -3.75 4.16
CA GLY A 49 24.41 -4.81 3.79
C GLY A 49 25.57 -4.23 2.99
N SER A 50 26.77 -4.34 3.53
CA SER A 50 28.02 -3.88 2.94
C SER A 50 28.25 -4.50 1.55
N LEU A 51 28.40 -3.65 0.53
CA LEU A 51 28.78 -4.03 -0.84
C LEU A 51 30.23 -4.54 -0.87
N GLN A 52 30.44 -5.81 -1.22
CA GLN A 52 31.63 -6.23 -1.96
C GLN A 52 31.23 -6.33 -3.44
N LEU A 53 31.87 -5.51 -4.27
CA LEU A 53 31.65 -5.41 -5.71
C LEU A 53 32.35 -6.57 -6.43
N SER A 54 31.62 -7.35 -7.22
CA SER A 54 32.19 -8.21 -8.27
C SER A 54 31.66 -7.77 -9.64
N PRO A 55 32.48 -7.79 -10.71
CA PRO A 55 32.09 -7.24 -12.01
C PRO A 55 31.12 -8.16 -12.79
N PRO A 56 30.26 -7.62 -13.66
CA PRO A 56 29.25 -8.40 -14.38
C PRO A 56 29.80 -9.13 -15.62
N HIS A 57 29.22 -10.31 -15.92
CA HIS A 57 29.44 -11.09 -17.14
C HIS A 57 28.73 -10.47 -18.36
N PRO A 58 29.27 -10.62 -19.60
CA PRO A 58 28.75 -9.95 -20.79
C PRO A 58 27.90 -10.90 -21.65
N CYS A 59 26.60 -11.07 -21.36
CA CYS A 59 25.61 -11.54 -22.35
C CYS A 59 24.17 -11.50 -21.82
N ALA A 60 23.63 -10.31 -21.57
CA ALA A 60 22.19 -10.04 -21.50
C ALA A 60 22.00 -8.53 -21.63
N ARG A 61 20.97 -8.06 -22.36
CA ARG A 61 20.57 -6.64 -22.29
C ARG A 61 20.28 -6.32 -20.82
N PRO A 62 20.95 -5.33 -20.21
CA PRO A 62 20.80 -5.07 -18.79
C PRO A 62 19.39 -4.51 -18.50
N PRO A 63 18.76 -4.85 -17.37
CA PRO A 63 17.64 -4.08 -16.87
C PRO A 63 18.08 -2.61 -16.65
N PRO A 64 17.21 -1.61 -16.81
CA PRO A 64 17.59 -0.19 -16.81
C PRO A 64 18.03 0.38 -15.44
N TYR A 65 18.32 -0.46 -14.45
CA TYR A 65 18.65 -0.04 -13.09
C TYR A 65 19.85 -0.81 -12.52
N PRO A 66 21.10 -0.38 -12.79
CA PRO A 66 22.19 -0.70 -11.88
C PRO A 66 22.06 0.21 -10.65
N TRP A 67 22.53 -0.27 -9.49
CA TRP A 67 22.66 0.42 -8.19
C TRP A 67 21.53 0.19 -7.15
N CYS A 68 21.90 -0.60 -6.12
CA CYS A 68 21.27 -0.84 -4.81
C CYS A 68 20.00 -1.69 -4.74
N LEU A 69 20.08 -2.96 -5.19
CA LEU A 69 19.29 -4.00 -4.55
C LEU A 69 19.96 -4.34 -3.21
N SER A 70 19.38 -3.87 -2.10
CA SER A 70 19.65 -4.51 -0.81
C SER A 70 19.19 -5.98 -0.90
N PRO A 71 19.74 -6.93 -0.11
CA PRO A 71 19.30 -8.34 -0.06
C PRO A 71 17.79 -8.56 0.20
N ALA A 72 17.07 -7.47 0.42
CA ALA A 72 15.72 -7.39 0.90
C ALA A 72 14.72 -6.93 -0.17
N GLU A 73 15.21 -6.42 -1.31
CA GLU A 73 14.43 -6.24 -2.54
C GLU A 73 14.66 -7.41 -3.50
N TRP A 74 14.76 -8.62 -2.94
CA TRP A 74 14.88 -9.83 -3.73
C TRP A 74 13.66 -9.99 -4.63
N VAL A 75 13.92 -10.24 -5.91
CA VAL A 75 12.90 -10.55 -6.91
C VAL A 75 13.04 -12.03 -7.25
N PRO A 76 11.95 -12.82 -7.19
CA PRO A 76 11.97 -14.19 -7.68
C PRO A 76 12.56 -14.26 -9.09
N PRO A 77 13.47 -15.22 -9.39
CA PRO A 77 14.06 -15.33 -10.72
C PRO A 77 13.01 -15.65 -11.79
N GLU A 78 11.94 -16.34 -11.41
CA GLU A 78 10.80 -16.66 -12.26
C GLU A 78 9.50 -16.15 -11.63
N PRO A 79 8.50 -15.75 -12.43
CA PRO A 79 7.20 -15.32 -11.92
C PRO A 79 6.52 -16.41 -11.07
N GLU A 80 6.14 -16.06 -9.85
CA GLU A 80 5.52 -17.02 -8.93
C GLU A 80 4.04 -17.26 -9.31
N PRO A 81 3.66 -18.47 -9.77
CA PRO A 81 2.31 -18.73 -10.30
C PRO A 81 1.25 -18.70 -9.20
N PHE A 82 0.01 -18.44 -9.59
CA PHE A 82 -1.15 -18.71 -8.71
C PHE A 82 -1.25 -20.21 -8.41
N CYS A 83 -1.67 -20.57 -7.20
CA CYS A 83 -2.01 -21.98 -6.94
C CYS A 83 -3.35 -22.32 -7.61
N GLN A 84 -3.52 -23.57 -8.03
CA GLN A 84 -4.83 -24.02 -8.49
C GLN A 84 -5.83 -23.94 -7.33
N PRO A 85 -7.02 -23.36 -7.53
CA PRO A 85 -8.05 -23.39 -6.50
C PRO A 85 -8.40 -24.85 -6.19
N THR A 86 -8.06 -25.32 -5.00
CA THR A 86 -8.59 -26.59 -4.51
C THR A 86 -10.10 -26.40 -4.37
N GLY A 87 -10.89 -27.10 -5.19
CA GLY A 87 -12.35 -27.02 -5.14
C GLY A 87 -12.89 -27.32 -3.74
N HIS A 88 -14.18 -27.06 -3.50
CA HIS A 88 -14.86 -27.16 -2.19
C HIS A 88 -14.85 -28.56 -1.52
N LYS A 89 -14.05 -29.52 -2.01
CA LYS A 89 -13.95 -30.86 -1.44
C LYS A 89 -13.22 -30.81 -0.10
N TRP A 90 -14.01 -30.99 0.96
CA TRP A 90 -13.63 -31.25 2.35
C TRP A 90 -12.83 -30.12 3.04
N ALA A 91 -13.56 -29.20 3.69
CA ALA A 91 -12.97 -28.51 4.83
C ALA A 91 -12.87 -29.54 5.97
N PRO A 92 -11.67 -29.82 6.54
CA PRO A 92 -11.63 -30.54 7.81
C PRO A 92 -12.54 -29.80 8.80
N ALA A 93 -13.33 -30.56 9.57
CA ALA A 93 -14.13 -29.98 10.63
C ALA A 93 -13.21 -29.08 11.46
N PRO A 94 -13.59 -27.82 11.74
CA PRO A 94 -12.74 -26.97 12.56
C PRO A 94 -12.55 -27.70 13.89
N LEU A 95 -11.33 -28.19 14.13
CA LEU A 95 -10.93 -28.61 15.46
C LEU A 95 -11.12 -27.37 16.33
N GLY A 96 -12.16 -27.40 17.16
CA GLY A 96 -12.57 -26.25 17.94
C GLY A 96 -11.40 -25.78 18.80
N GLU A 97 -11.24 -24.47 18.95
CA GLU A 97 -10.24 -23.88 19.85
C GLU A 97 -10.33 -24.45 21.27
N GLU A 98 -11.50 -24.97 21.66
CA GLU A 98 -11.80 -25.54 22.98
C GLU A 98 -10.96 -26.77 23.37
N GLN A 99 -10.26 -27.41 22.43
CA GLN A 99 -9.46 -28.62 22.69
C GLN A 99 -7.95 -28.41 22.53
N GLY A 100 -7.49 -27.21 22.17
CA GLY A 100 -6.09 -26.92 21.87
C GLY A 100 -5.33 -26.15 22.95
N THR A 101 -4.01 -26.21 22.90
CA THR A 101 -3.12 -25.46 23.82
C THR A 101 -2.85 -24.06 23.27
N VAL A 102 -3.14 -23.01 24.05
CA VAL A 102 -2.77 -21.63 23.67
C VAL A 102 -1.26 -21.48 23.78
N VAL A 103 -0.60 -21.22 22.66
CA VAL A 103 0.88 -21.09 22.59
C VAL A 103 1.34 -19.65 22.37
N TYR A 104 0.41 -18.77 21.98
CA TYR A 104 0.63 -17.32 21.91
C TYR A 104 -0.68 -16.58 22.13
N HIS A 105 -0.63 -15.50 22.91
CA HIS A 105 -1.76 -14.63 23.13
C HIS A 105 -1.31 -13.20 23.43
N LEU A 106 -1.82 -12.25 22.64
CA LEU A 106 -1.68 -10.83 22.84
C LEU A 106 -2.99 -10.27 23.37
N SER A 107 -2.94 -9.67 24.56
CA SER A 107 -4.07 -8.97 25.15
C SER A 107 -4.49 -7.79 24.26
N PRO A 108 -5.72 -7.77 23.72
CA PRO A 108 -6.19 -6.67 22.91
C PRO A 108 -6.42 -5.42 23.78
N ALA A 109 -6.48 -4.24 23.14
CA ALA A 109 -7.02 -3.06 23.79
C ALA A 109 -8.47 -3.35 24.24
N PRO A 110 -8.90 -2.89 25.43
CA PRO A 110 -10.25 -3.14 25.91
C PRO A 110 -11.32 -2.74 24.89
N GLN A 111 -12.37 -3.54 24.75
CA GLN A 111 -13.46 -3.24 23.82
C GLN A 111 -14.11 -1.89 24.18
N GLY A 112 -14.35 -1.05 23.18
CA GLY A 112 -14.89 0.30 23.37
C GLY A 112 -13.85 1.35 23.78
N SER A 113 -12.57 0.98 23.90
CA SER A 113 -11.49 1.95 24.11
C SER A 113 -11.27 2.86 22.90
N CYS A 114 -10.69 4.02 23.15
CA CYS A 114 -10.24 4.96 22.13
C CYS A 114 -8.77 5.30 22.34
N PHE A 115 -8.11 5.79 21.29
CA PHE A 115 -6.73 6.27 21.38
C PHE A 115 -6.63 7.43 22.36
N THR A 116 -5.69 7.34 23.30
CA THR A 116 -5.46 8.38 24.32
C THR A 116 -4.10 9.07 24.16
N ARG A 117 -3.02 8.30 24.12
CA ARG A 117 -1.65 8.81 24.04
C ARG A 117 -0.70 7.78 23.43
N ALA A 118 0.46 8.26 22.98
CA ALA A 118 1.50 7.44 22.38
C ALA A 118 2.90 7.78 22.90
N ARG A 119 3.83 6.83 22.79
CA ARG A 119 5.26 7.00 23.08
C ARG A 119 6.11 6.09 22.20
N VAL A 120 7.41 6.38 22.15
CA VAL A 120 8.39 5.46 21.55
C VAL A 120 8.44 4.19 22.41
N GLY A 121 8.41 3.03 21.75
CA GLY A 121 8.51 1.71 22.37
C GLY A 121 7.24 1.20 23.08
N GLY A 122 6.10 1.88 22.95
CA GLY A 122 4.83 1.39 23.51
C GLY A 122 4.82 1.27 25.04
N ALA A 123 4.33 0.15 25.56
CA ALA A 123 4.12 -0.09 26.99
C ALA A 123 5.44 -0.14 27.80
N PRO A 124 5.52 0.54 28.96
CA PRO A 124 6.75 0.61 29.76
C PRO A 124 6.96 -0.56 30.74
N GLY A 125 6.00 -1.47 30.88
CA GLY A 125 6.03 -2.56 31.86
C GLY A 125 6.76 -3.81 31.36
N PRO A 126 6.91 -4.86 32.21
CA PRO A 126 7.38 -6.15 31.75
C PRO A 126 6.45 -6.66 30.64
N LEU A 127 7.06 -7.10 29.54
CA LEU A 127 6.33 -7.67 28.42
C LEU A 127 5.66 -8.97 28.86
N SER A 128 4.41 -9.19 28.42
CA SER A 128 3.77 -10.49 28.60
C SER A 128 4.64 -11.57 27.94
N SER A 129 4.77 -12.76 28.55
CA SER A 129 5.49 -13.85 27.88
C SER A 129 4.71 -14.23 26.61
N PRO A 130 5.29 -14.09 25.41
CA PRO A 130 4.56 -14.36 24.17
C PRO A 130 4.36 -15.85 23.94
N ALA A 131 5.23 -16.69 24.49
CA ALA A 131 5.27 -18.10 24.16
C ALA A 131 5.15 -18.98 25.41
N ALA A 132 4.48 -20.12 25.24
CA ALA A 132 4.57 -21.23 26.19
C ALA A 132 6.05 -21.65 26.32
N PRO A 133 6.54 -21.92 27.54
CA PRO A 133 7.90 -22.42 27.72
C PRO A 133 8.05 -23.76 27.01
N LEU A 134 9.17 -23.94 26.29
CA LEU A 134 9.48 -25.23 25.67
C LEU A 134 9.87 -26.24 26.75
N GLU A 135 9.32 -27.45 26.69
CA GLU A 135 9.60 -28.52 27.66
C GLU A 135 10.96 -29.22 27.41
N GLY A 136 11.66 -28.85 26.33
CA GLY A 136 13.01 -29.32 26.01
C GLY A 136 13.32 -29.28 24.50
N PRO A 137 14.48 -29.80 24.07
CA PRO A 137 14.90 -29.78 22.66
C PRO A 137 14.00 -30.57 21.71
N GLN A 138 13.23 -31.52 22.24
CA GLN A 138 12.29 -32.35 21.47
C GLN A 138 10.92 -31.69 21.28
N ASP A 139 10.66 -30.58 21.98
CA ASP A 139 9.42 -29.84 21.81
C ASP A 139 9.38 -29.20 20.41
N THR A 140 8.34 -29.55 19.65
CA THR A 140 8.10 -29.09 18.28
C THR A 140 7.11 -27.93 18.22
N THR A 141 6.71 -27.39 19.37
CA THR A 141 5.79 -26.26 19.48
C THR A 141 6.41 -25.00 18.88
N LEU A 142 5.71 -24.43 17.91
CA LEU A 142 6.12 -23.19 17.27
C LEU A 142 5.95 -22.01 18.24
N LEU A 143 6.93 -21.12 18.24
CA LEU A 143 6.88 -19.88 19.03
C LEU A 143 6.45 -18.74 18.12
N PHE A 144 5.32 -18.09 18.43
CA PHE A 144 4.79 -16.98 17.64
C PHE A 144 5.12 -15.63 18.27
N GLU A 145 5.18 -14.59 17.44
CA GLU A 145 5.32 -13.20 17.89
C GLU A 145 4.75 -12.22 16.86
N SER A 146 4.18 -11.12 17.33
CA SER A 146 3.71 -10.02 16.47
C SER A 146 3.78 -8.63 17.11
N ARG A 147 4.46 -8.46 18.24
CA ARG A 147 4.64 -7.17 18.96
C ARG A 147 5.77 -6.33 18.36
N PHE A 148 5.83 -6.27 17.04
CA PHE A 148 6.81 -5.51 16.28
C PHE A 148 6.10 -4.69 15.21
N GLU A 149 6.83 -3.77 14.56
CA GLU A 149 6.25 -2.84 13.58
C GLU A 149 5.48 -3.55 12.47
N SER A 150 4.24 -3.11 12.22
CA SER A 150 3.28 -3.73 11.31
C SER A 150 2.82 -5.13 11.68
N GLY A 151 3.28 -5.71 12.78
CA GLY A 151 2.88 -7.04 13.24
C GLY A 151 1.39 -7.13 13.59
N ASN A 152 0.75 -8.21 13.15
CA ASN A 152 -0.63 -8.53 13.51
C ASN A 152 -0.84 -10.05 13.58
N LEU A 153 -0.92 -10.53 14.82
CA LEU A 153 -1.49 -11.79 15.27
C LEU A 153 -1.97 -11.56 16.71
N GLN A 154 -3.16 -12.07 17.05
CA GLN A 154 -3.67 -11.94 18.42
C GLN A 154 -3.49 -13.23 19.21
N LYS A 155 -3.78 -14.38 18.60
CA LYS A 155 -3.78 -15.67 19.29
C LYS A 155 -3.31 -16.77 18.36
N ALA A 156 -2.55 -17.72 18.90
CA ALA A 156 -2.25 -18.99 18.24
C ALA A 156 -2.55 -20.15 19.20
N VAL A 157 -3.32 -21.11 18.71
CA VAL A 157 -3.72 -22.32 19.44
C VAL A 157 -3.18 -23.52 18.69
N LYS A 158 -2.37 -24.34 19.35
CA LYS A 158 -1.90 -25.63 18.83
C LYS A 158 -3.02 -26.65 19.05
N VAL A 159 -3.63 -27.10 17.96
CA VAL A 159 -4.78 -28.05 17.97
C VAL A 159 -4.39 -29.46 17.52
N GLY A 160 -3.17 -29.64 17.05
CA GLY A 160 -2.57 -30.92 16.70
C GLY A 160 -1.04 -30.83 16.71
N PRO A 161 -0.31 -31.91 16.36
CA PRO A 161 1.16 -31.91 16.39
C PRO A 161 1.79 -30.78 15.56
N PHE A 162 1.22 -30.48 14.39
CA PHE A 162 1.68 -29.46 13.46
C PHE A 162 0.54 -28.57 12.93
N GLU A 163 -0.58 -28.52 13.65
CA GLU A 163 -1.78 -27.77 13.26
C GLU A 163 -2.04 -26.62 14.22
N TYR A 164 -2.19 -25.42 13.66
CA TYR A 164 -2.34 -24.18 14.42
C TYR A 164 -3.54 -23.36 13.93
N VAL A 165 -4.43 -23.05 14.86
CA VAL A 165 -5.54 -22.12 14.66
C VAL A 165 -5.11 -20.74 15.12
N LEU A 166 -5.29 -19.75 14.24
CA LEU A 166 -4.80 -18.39 14.40
C LEU A 166 -5.98 -17.42 14.45
N THR A 167 -5.90 -16.45 15.36
CA THR A 167 -6.84 -15.33 15.44
C THR A 167 -6.07 -14.04 15.23
N LEU A 168 -6.47 -13.22 14.26
CA LEU A 168 -5.88 -11.90 14.04
C LEU A 168 -6.50 -10.87 14.95
N ARG A 169 -5.74 -9.82 15.27
CA ARG A 169 -6.29 -8.69 16.01
C ARG A 169 -7.10 -7.82 15.04
N PRO A 170 -8.35 -7.44 15.39
CA PRO A 170 -9.07 -6.39 14.67
C PRO A 170 -8.27 -5.08 14.68
N ASP A 171 -8.61 -4.16 13.79
CA ASP A 171 -8.01 -2.82 13.81
C ASP A 171 -8.22 -2.18 15.19
N LEU A 172 -7.17 -1.59 15.76
CA LEU A 172 -7.22 -0.97 17.08
C LEU A 172 -8.37 0.02 17.19
N TYR A 173 -9.02 0.02 18.36
CA TYR A 173 -10.19 0.84 18.68
C TYR A 173 -11.41 0.56 17.79
N THR A 174 -11.49 -0.66 17.25
CA THR A 174 -12.65 -1.16 16.50
C THR A 174 -12.92 -2.62 16.83
N SER A 175 -14.13 -3.10 16.51
CA SER A 175 -14.47 -4.53 16.46
C SER A 175 -14.53 -5.07 15.02
N LYS A 176 -13.93 -4.36 14.06
CA LYS A 176 -14.06 -4.61 12.62
C LYS A 176 -12.70 -4.63 11.96
N HIS A 177 -12.70 -4.98 10.67
CA HIS A 177 -11.53 -4.90 9.79
C HIS A 177 -10.39 -5.85 10.19
N THR A 178 -10.52 -7.09 9.72
CA THR A 178 -9.52 -8.13 9.93
C THR A 178 -9.14 -8.71 8.57
N GLN A 179 -7.94 -8.38 8.09
CA GLN A 179 -7.42 -8.84 6.80
C GLN A 179 -5.90 -8.94 6.77
N TRP A 180 -5.21 -7.93 7.32
CA TRP A 180 -3.76 -7.92 7.39
C TRP A 180 -3.27 -8.88 8.47
N PHE A 181 -2.30 -9.71 8.12
CA PHE A 181 -1.54 -10.52 9.06
C PHE A 181 -0.06 -10.37 8.74
N TYR A 182 0.73 -10.32 9.80
CA TYR A 182 2.18 -10.29 9.73
C TYR A 182 2.74 -10.74 11.08
N PHE A 183 3.37 -11.91 11.11
CA PHE A 183 3.81 -12.53 12.37
C PHE A 183 5.08 -13.36 12.15
N ARG A 184 5.85 -13.52 13.23
CA ARG A 184 7.04 -14.34 13.29
C ARG A 184 6.71 -15.71 13.84
N VAL A 185 7.46 -16.71 13.39
CA VAL A 185 7.48 -18.08 13.87
C VAL A 185 8.92 -18.52 14.12
N GLN A 186 9.18 -19.16 15.25
CA GLN A 186 10.45 -19.80 15.60
C GLN A 186 10.24 -21.24 16.08
N ASN A 187 11.33 -21.94 16.37
CA ASN A 187 11.35 -23.37 16.69
C ASN A 187 10.82 -24.24 15.52
N THR A 188 11.11 -23.82 14.29
CA THR A 188 10.66 -24.51 13.08
C THR A 188 11.31 -25.88 12.94
N ARG A 189 10.57 -26.83 12.36
CA ARG A 189 11.11 -28.11 11.90
C ARG A 189 10.89 -28.21 10.39
N ARG A 190 11.90 -28.66 9.65
CA ARG A 190 11.87 -28.72 8.18
C ARG A 190 10.94 -29.82 7.66
N ASP A 191 11.01 -30.99 8.29
CA ASP A 191 10.40 -32.23 7.79
C ASP A 191 8.91 -32.43 8.10
N PRO A 192 8.28 -31.76 9.07
CA PRO A 192 6.82 -31.80 9.21
C PRO A 192 6.10 -30.90 8.20
N LEU A 193 4.86 -31.29 7.86
CA LEU A 193 3.93 -30.42 7.14
C LEU A 193 3.05 -29.70 8.15
N TYR A 194 3.16 -28.37 8.20
CA TYR A 194 2.38 -27.54 9.11
C TYR A 194 1.10 -27.08 8.42
N CYS A 195 0.00 -26.98 9.18
CA CYS A 195 -1.25 -26.38 8.74
C CYS A 195 -1.57 -25.17 9.60
N PHE A 196 -1.75 -24.01 8.96
CA PHE A 196 -2.22 -22.80 9.62
C PHE A 196 -3.65 -22.50 9.18
N THR A 197 -4.52 -22.12 10.11
CA THR A 197 -5.89 -21.67 9.81
C THR A 197 -6.19 -20.38 10.54
N ILE A 198 -6.30 -19.26 9.81
CA ILE A 198 -6.83 -18.00 10.35
C ILE A 198 -8.36 -18.05 10.30
N THR A 199 -9.06 -17.76 11.39
CA THR A 199 -10.52 -18.00 11.51
C THR A 199 -11.41 -16.76 11.47
N ASN A 200 -10.85 -15.56 11.57
CA ASN A 200 -11.62 -14.34 11.81
C ASN A 200 -11.46 -13.24 10.74
N LEU A 201 -11.21 -13.62 9.47
CA LEU A 201 -11.13 -12.65 8.38
C LEU A 201 -12.50 -12.04 8.08
N ALA A 202 -12.52 -10.73 7.78
CA ALA A 202 -13.75 -9.96 7.72
C ALA A 202 -14.43 -9.92 6.34
N LYS A 203 -13.74 -10.36 5.27
CA LYS A 203 -14.22 -10.17 3.89
C LYS A 203 -14.82 -11.45 3.31
N PRO A 204 -16.00 -11.42 2.68
CA PRO A 204 -16.60 -12.62 2.10
C PRO A 204 -15.92 -13.15 0.84
N LYS A 205 -15.10 -12.31 0.19
CA LYS A 205 -14.36 -12.65 -1.03
C LYS A 205 -12.93 -12.19 -0.87
N SER A 206 -12.00 -13.05 -1.27
CA SER A 206 -10.57 -12.81 -1.20
C SER A 206 -9.87 -13.47 -2.39
N LEU A 207 -8.77 -12.87 -2.85
CA LEU A 207 -7.92 -13.46 -3.88
C LEU A 207 -7.26 -14.78 -3.45
N TYR A 208 -7.24 -15.12 -2.15
CA TYR A 208 -6.86 -16.47 -1.70
C TYR A 208 -7.78 -17.55 -2.27
N GLY A 209 -9.06 -17.25 -2.52
CA GLY A 209 -9.98 -18.15 -3.24
C GLY A 209 -9.74 -18.20 -4.75
N GLU A 210 -8.88 -17.32 -5.27
CA GLU A 210 -8.52 -17.17 -6.69
C GLU A 210 -7.04 -17.51 -6.93
N GLY A 211 -6.42 -18.29 -6.03
CA GLY A 211 -5.06 -18.79 -6.18
C GLY A 211 -3.94 -17.94 -5.59
N MET A 212 -4.26 -16.86 -4.87
CA MET A 212 -3.26 -16.08 -4.12
C MET A 212 -2.64 -16.93 -2.98
N ARG A 213 -1.34 -16.75 -2.74
CA ARG A 213 -0.56 -17.44 -1.71
C ARG A 213 0.01 -16.46 -0.67
N PRO A 214 0.11 -16.84 0.62
CA PRO A 214 0.79 -16.04 1.63
C PRO A 214 2.29 -15.89 1.31
N LEU A 215 2.94 -14.91 1.92
CA LEU A 215 4.38 -14.72 1.82
C LEU A 215 5.09 -15.32 3.03
N ILE A 216 6.31 -15.84 2.81
CA ILE A 216 7.26 -16.21 3.85
C ILE A 216 8.60 -15.50 3.64
N TYR A 217 9.25 -15.13 4.75
CA TYR A 217 10.63 -14.69 4.78
C TYR A 217 11.38 -15.56 5.79
N SER A 218 12.42 -16.27 5.33
CA SER A 218 13.31 -17.07 6.17
C SER A 218 14.58 -16.28 6.44
N GLN A 219 14.94 -16.10 7.72
CA GLN A 219 16.19 -15.43 8.07
C GLN A 219 17.41 -16.23 7.60
N ARG A 220 17.36 -17.56 7.69
CA ARG A 220 18.45 -18.42 7.21
C ARG A 220 18.63 -18.37 5.70
N ASP A 221 17.56 -18.39 4.90
CA ASP A 221 17.67 -18.26 3.44
C ASP A 221 18.14 -16.85 3.04
N ALA A 222 17.72 -15.81 3.75
CA ALA A 222 18.21 -14.46 3.53
C ALA A 222 19.72 -14.35 3.78
N GLN A 223 20.22 -14.94 4.87
CA GLN A 223 21.65 -14.91 5.22
C GLN A 223 22.50 -15.80 4.32
N SER A 224 22.04 -17.02 4.03
CA SER A 224 22.85 -18.02 3.31
C SER A 224 22.73 -17.93 1.79
N ARG A 225 21.60 -17.43 1.26
CA ARG A 225 21.29 -17.43 -0.18
C ARG A 225 20.90 -16.04 -0.72
N GLY A 226 20.79 -15.02 0.14
CA GLY A 226 20.28 -13.71 -0.27
C GLY A 226 18.83 -13.73 -0.75
N THR A 227 18.05 -14.75 -0.36
CA THR A 227 16.64 -14.88 -0.75
C THR A 227 15.75 -14.07 0.18
N GLY A 228 14.91 -13.21 -0.38
CA GLY A 228 13.95 -12.40 0.38
C GLY A 228 12.57 -13.06 0.51
N TRP A 229 11.53 -12.23 0.45
CA TRP A 229 10.14 -12.69 0.54
C TRP A 229 9.74 -13.54 -0.67
N CYS A 230 9.14 -14.71 -0.43
CA CYS A 230 8.60 -15.58 -1.47
C CYS A 230 7.18 -16.07 -1.15
N ARG A 231 6.42 -16.45 -2.17
CA ARG A 231 5.07 -17.01 -2.06
C ARG A 231 5.16 -18.47 -1.63
N VAL A 232 4.46 -18.81 -0.56
CA VAL A 232 4.45 -20.15 0.02
C VAL A 232 3.02 -20.65 0.26
N GLY A 233 2.88 -21.92 0.61
CA GLY A 233 1.59 -22.52 0.95
C GLY A 233 1.10 -23.46 -0.14
N ALA A 234 0.70 -24.66 0.24
CA ALA A 234 -0.13 -25.54 -0.57
C ALA A 234 -1.54 -25.62 0.05
N ASP A 235 -2.48 -26.24 -0.66
CA ASP A 235 -3.86 -26.44 -0.20
C ASP A 235 -4.55 -25.18 0.33
N VAL A 236 -4.23 -24.03 -0.29
CA VAL A 236 -4.70 -22.72 0.14
C VAL A 236 -6.21 -22.65 -0.08
N ARG A 237 -6.95 -22.42 1.01
CA ARG A 237 -8.42 -22.40 1.00
C ARG A 237 -8.95 -21.17 1.68
N TYR A 238 -9.95 -20.55 1.06
CA TYR A 238 -10.69 -19.42 1.61
C TYR A 238 -12.17 -19.78 1.68
N TYR A 239 -12.74 -19.82 2.88
CA TYR A 239 -14.10 -20.32 3.09
C TYR A 239 -14.82 -19.57 4.22
N ARG A 240 -16.15 -19.70 4.26
CA ARG A 240 -16.96 -19.13 5.34
C ARG A 240 -16.78 -19.97 6.61
N GLY A 241 -16.54 -19.32 7.75
CA GLY A 241 -16.44 -19.99 9.04
C GLY A 241 -17.79 -20.53 9.53
N SER A 242 -17.75 -21.51 10.42
CA SER A 242 -18.90 -22.26 10.93
C SER A 242 -19.75 -21.53 11.99
N GLY A 243 -19.57 -20.21 12.16
CA GLY A 243 -20.35 -19.43 13.13
C GLY A 243 -21.84 -19.40 12.76
N GLY A 244 -22.66 -20.14 13.51
CA GLY A 244 -24.12 -20.07 13.48
C GLY A 244 -24.64 -19.12 14.56
N GLY A 245 -25.39 -18.09 14.17
CA GLY A 245 -25.99 -17.10 15.07
C GLY A 245 -26.23 -15.73 14.40
N GLU A 246 -26.74 -14.76 15.16
CA GLU A 246 -26.96 -13.36 14.75
C GLU A 246 -25.65 -12.56 14.52
N GLU A 247 -24.49 -13.12 14.87
CA GLU A 247 -23.19 -12.48 14.67
C GLU A 247 -22.75 -12.43 13.21
N ARG A 248 -21.93 -11.42 12.89
CA ARG A 248 -21.45 -11.20 11.53
C ARG A 248 -20.52 -12.34 11.10
N ALA A 249 -20.88 -13.01 10.00
CA ALA A 249 -20.10 -14.11 9.45
C ALA A 249 -18.61 -13.76 9.27
N THR A 250 -17.73 -14.60 9.82
CA THR A 250 -16.28 -14.56 9.63
C THR A 250 -15.86 -15.54 8.52
N PHE A 251 -14.65 -15.35 8.02
CA PHE A 251 -14.07 -16.14 6.94
C PHE A 251 -12.73 -16.71 7.38
N CYS A 252 -12.45 -17.93 6.92
CA CYS A 252 -11.25 -18.67 7.23
C CYS A 252 -10.28 -18.68 6.06
N LEU A 253 -8.99 -18.61 6.36
CA LEU A 253 -7.89 -18.85 5.42
C LEU A 253 -7.03 -19.98 5.99
N SER A 254 -6.94 -21.10 5.28
CA SER A 254 -6.03 -22.20 5.63
C SER A 254 -4.97 -22.44 4.56
N TRP A 255 -3.77 -22.83 4.97
CA TRP A 255 -2.71 -23.28 4.05
C TRP A 255 -1.77 -24.26 4.75
N THR A 256 -1.14 -25.13 3.96
CA THR A 256 -0.11 -26.06 4.43
C THR A 256 1.28 -25.59 4.01
N VAL A 257 2.30 -25.77 4.85
CA VAL A 257 3.67 -25.31 4.56
C VAL A 257 4.73 -26.18 5.23
N ARG A 258 5.87 -26.32 4.56
CA ARG A 258 7.11 -26.88 5.13
C ARG A 258 8.10 -25.74 5.34
N PHE A 259 8.77 -25.72 6.48
CA PHE A 259 9.83 -24.74 6.71
C PHE A 259 11.09 -25.13 5.93
N PRO A 260 11.89 -24.16 5.47
CA PRO A 260 13.13 -24.46 4.74
C PRO A 260 14.21 -25.07 5.64
N HIS A 261 14.23 -24.71 6.92
CA HIS A 261 15.28 -25.10 7.88
C HIS A 261 14.72 -25.44 9.28
N ASP A 262 15.46 -26.28 10.01
CA ASP A 262 15.26 -26.47 11.45
C ASP A 262 15.79 -25.27 12.24
N GLY A 263 15.07 -24.88 13.30
CA GLY A 263 15.47 -23.78 14.17
C GLY A 263 15.67 -22.47 13.41
N ASP A 264 14.83 -22.21 12.41
CA ASP A 264 14.78 -20.95 11.69
C ASP A 264 13.88 -19.93 12.43
N THR A 265 14.05 -18.67 12.05
CA THR A 265 13.10 -17.61 12.35
C THR A 265 12.48 -17.16 11.05
N CYS A 266 11.20 -17.50 10.87
CA CYS A 266 10.45 -17.19 9.68
C CYS A 266 9.37 -16.16 9.97
N PHE A 267 9.03 -15.35 8.97
CA PHE A 267 7.93 -14.40 9.05
C PHE A 267 6.90 -14.73 7.97
N PHE A 268 5.62 -14.67 8.32
CA PHE A 268 4.52 -14.79 7.37
C PHE A 268 3.81 -13.46 7.22
N ALA A 269 3.45 -13.09 5.99
CA ALA A 269 2.72 -11.85 5.71
C ALA A 269 1.64 -12.01 4.64
N HIS A 270 0.61 -11.19 4.74
CA HIS A 270 -0.47 -11.10 3.74
C HIS A 270 0.03 -10.57 2.39
N SER A 271 0.89 -9.56 2.41
CA SER A 271 1.50 -8.91 1.24
C SER A 271 2.86 -8.37 1.63
N TYR A 272 3.73 -8.05 0.67
CA TYR A 272 5.11 -7.61 0.94
C TYR A 272 5.08 -6.44 1.94
N PRO A 273 5.59 -6.60 3.16
CA PRO A 273 5.55 -5.53 4.15
C PRO A 273 6.30 -4.30 3.64
N TYR A 274 5.82 -3.13 4.06
CA TYR A 274 6.51 -1.85 3.88
C TYR A 274 6.20 -1.04 5.14
N THR A 275 7.16 -1.00 6.05
CA THR A 275 7.00 -0.41 7.39
C THR A 275 7.13 1.12 7.33
N TYR A 276 6.77 1.81 8.41
CA TYR A 276 7.05 3.24 8.54
C TYR A 276 8.55 3.49 8.68
N SER A 277 9.28 2.62 9.39
CA SER A 277 10.74 2.65 9.46
C SER A 277 11.40 2.51 8.07
N ASP A 278 10.87 1.66 7.20
CA ASP A 278 11.36 1.54 5.81
C ASP A 278 11.20 2.85 5.03
N LEU A 279 10.05 3.53 5.18
CA LEU A 279 9.85 4.85 4.61
C LEU A 279 10.86 5.86 5.17
N GLN A 280 11.04 5.88 6.49
CA GLN A 280 11.95 6.80 7.15
C GLN A 280 13.40 6.60 6.70
N ARG A 281 13.84 5.34 6.55
CA ARG A 281 15.16 4.99 6.03
C ARG A 281 15.34 5.48 4.59
N TYR A 282 14.34 5.24 3.74
CA TYR A 282 14.34 5.74 2.37
C TYR A 282 14.44 7.27 2.28
N LEU A 283 13.58 7.97 3.01
CA LEU A 283 13.54 9.44 2.99
C LEU A 283 14.80 10.06 3.57
N ARG A 284 15.44 9.42 4.57
CA ARG A 284 16.76 9.85 5.03
C ARG A 284 17.80 9.70 3.94
N ALA A 285 17.90 8.52 3.32
CA ALA A 285 18.89 8.28 2.27
C ALA A 285 18.73 9.32 1.15
N LEU A 286 17.49 9.60 0.78
CA LEU A 286 17.15 10.65 -0.17
C LEU A 286 17.56 12.06 0.28
N ALA A 287 17.25 12.44 1.52
CA ALA A 287 17.60 13.76 2.05
C ALA A 287 19.12 13.94 2.24
N GLY A 288 19.86 12.85 2.42
CA GLY A 288 21.32 12.84 2.52
C GLY A 288 22.05 12.86 1.17
N ASP A 289 21.35 12.63 0.05
CA ASP A 289 21.92 12.64 -1.29
C ASP A 289 22.01 14.08 -1.85
N PRO A 290 23.23 14.62 -2.07
CA PRO A 290 23.40 16.00 -2.55
C PRO A 290 22.91 16.23 -3.97
N ALA A 291 22.81 15.20 -4.81
CA ALA A 291 22.29 15.34 -6.18
C ALA A 291 20.77 15.37 -6.17
N ARG A 292 20.13 14.44 -5.44
CA ARG A 292 18.65 14.35 -5.39
C ARG A 292 18.02 15.47 -4.56
N SER A 293 18.67 15.91 -3.49
CA SER A 293 18.17 17.00 -2.63
C SER A 293 18.08 18.36 -3.33
N GLN A 294 18.74 18.56 -4.48
CA GLN A 294 18.63 19.79 -5.29
C GLN A 294 17.24 20.00 -5.89
N TYR A 295 16.53 18.92 -6.18
CA TYR A 295 15.21 18.95 -6.81
C TYR A 295 14.15 18.19 -6.01
N CYS A 296 14.48 17.69 -4.81
CA CYS A 296 13.56 17.07 -3.89
C CYS A 296 13.70 17.66 -2.49
N THR A 297 12.63 18.30 -2.02
CA THR A 297 12.53 18.76 -0.63
C THR A 297 11.59 17.86 0.15
N VAL A 298 12.06 17.27 1.24
CA VAL A 298 11.24 16.53 2.20
C VAL A 298 10.81 17.48 3.32
N ARG A 299 9.53 17.47 3.73
CA ARG A 299 9.01 18.24 4.87
C ARG A 299 8.00 17.41 5.66
N ALA A 300 7.69 17.84 6.88
CA ALA A 300 6.51 17.36 7.57
C ALA A 300 5.26 18.03 6.98
N LEU A 301 4.28 17.24 6.54
CA LEU A 301 2.94 17.73 6.23
C LEU A 301 2.21 18.07 7.53
N CYS A 302 2.22 17.12 8.47
CA CYS A 302 1.64 17.22 9.80
C CYS A 302 2.14 16.08 10.69
N ARG A 303 1.61 16.02 11.92
CA ARG A 303 1.77 14.90 12.84
C ARG A 303 0.50 14.06 12.85
N SER A 304 0.65 12.75 12.88
CA SER A 304 -0.45 11.80 13.08
C SER A 304 -0.96 11.84 14.54
N LEU A 305 -1.94 10.99 14.88
CA LEU A 305 -2.51 10.92 16.23
C LEU A 305 -1.46 10.46 17.26
N ALA A 306 -0.64 9.47 16.90
CA ALA A 306 0.48 9.04 17.74
C ALA A 306 1.68 10.01 17.68
N GLY A 307 1.63 11.06 16.86
CA GLY A 307 2.70 12.03 16.67
C GLY A 307 3.82 11.58 15.72
N ASN A 308 3.60 10.51 14.95
CA ASN A 308 4.47 10.14 13.84
C ASN A 308 4.39 11.21 12.74
N THR A 309 5.50 11.48 12.05
CA THR A 309 5.53 12.46 10.96
C THR A 309 4.82 11.89 9.74
N ILE A 310 3.86 12.64 9.19
CA ILE A 310 3.35 12.41 7.84
C ILE A 310 4.19 13.30 6.91
N TYR A 311 4.95 12.69 6.01
CA TYR A 311 5.91 13.39 5.16
C TYR A 311 5.27 13.93 3.88
N LEU A 312 5.72 15.10 3.43
CA LEU A 312 5.43 15.70 2.13
C LEU A 312 6.73 15.88 1.36
N LEU A 313 6.81 15.33 0.16
CA LEU A 313 7.90 15.59 -0.77
C LEU A 313 7.41 16.60 -1.82
N THR A 314 8.22 17.63 -2.05
CA THR A 314 8.07 18.51 -3.20
C THR A 314 9.21 18.22 -4.18
N ILE A 315 8.88 17.73 -5.37
CA ILE A 315 9.86 17.32 -6.38
C ILE A 315 9.68 18.16 -7.64
N THR A 316 10.71 18.90 -8.04
CA THR A 316 10.69 19.75 -9.24
C THR A 316 12.08 20.30 -9.53
N SER A 317 12.38 20.60 -10.80
CA SER A 317 13.60 21.33 -11.16
C SER A 317 13.53 22.78 -10.63
N PRO A 318 14.64 23.38 -10.17
CA PRO A 318 14.65 24.73 -9.59
C PRO A 318 14.19 25.85 -10.53
N ALA A 319 14.40 25.69 -11.84
CA ALA A 319 14.03 26.69 -12.84
C ALA A 319 12.53 26.67 -13.19
N GLY A 320 11.96 27.84 -13.50
CA GLY A 320 10.63 27.96 -14.12
C GLY A 320 9.42 27.69 -13.23
N LEU A 321 9.56 27.73 -11.89
CA LEU A 321 8.53 27.30 -10.93
C LEU A 321 7.14 27.94 -11.10
N ALA A 322 7.06 29.19 -11.58
CA ALA A 322 5.79 29.93 -11.68
C ALA A 322 4.87 29.40 -12.79
N ALA A 323 5.41 28.83 -13.87
CA ALA A 323 4.64 28.35 -15.02
C ALA A 323 4.26 26.85 -14.94
N LYS A 324 4.82 26.12 -13.96
CA LYS A 324 4.65 24.67 -13.87
C LYS A 324 3.32 24.28 -13.26
N ARG A 325 2.65 23.35 -13.92
CA ARG A 325 1.47 22.65 -13.40
C ARG A 325 1.87 21.66 -12.31
N ALA A 326 0.91 21.22 -11.51
CA ALA A 326 1.16 20.30 -10.40
C ALA A 326 0.60 18.90 -10.65
N VAL A 327 1.27 17.92 -10.06
CA VAL A 327 0.78 16.54 -9.91
C VAL A 327 0.82 16.19 -8.44
N VAL A 328 -0.28 15.67 -7.90
CA VAL A 328 -0.41 15.32 -6.49
C VAL A 328 -0.59 13.82 -6.34
N LEU A 329 0.20 13.20 -5.47
CA LEU A 329 0.13 11.76 -5.24
C LEU A 329 0.10 11.47 -3.75
N SER A 330 -0.72 10.50 -3.37
CA SER A 330 -0.73 9.96 -2.01
C SER A 330 -0.76 8.44 -2.02
N ALA A 331 -0.33 7.84 -0.92
CA ALA A 331 -0.46 6.40 -0.72
C ALA A 331 -0.77 6.06 0.74
N ARG A 332 -1.20 4.83 0.94
CA ARG A 332 -1.23 4.18 2.26
C ARG A 332 -2.20 4.82 3.26
N ALA A 333 -3.35 5.30 2.77
CA ALA A 333 -4.45 5.69 3.66
C ALA A 333 -4.98 4.47 4.44
N HIS A 334 -5.08 3.30 3.78
CA HIS A 334 -5.32 2.03 4.46
C HIS A 334 -3.99 1.31 4.77
N PRO A 335 -3.72 0.94 6.03
CA PRO A 335 -2.42 0.39 6.40
C PRO A 335 -2.15 -1.06 5.98
N GLY A 336 -3.16 -1.85 5.60
CA GLY A 336 -2.98 -3.22 5.09
C GLY A 336 -2.64 -3.31 3.60
N GLU A 337 -2.74 -2.21 2.86
CA GLU A 337 -2.56 -2.15 1.40
C GLU A 337 -1.12 -1.83 0.93
N SER A 338 -0.14 -2.70 1.23
CA SER A 338 1.30 -2.37 1.10
C SER A 338 1.80 -2.26 -0.33
N GLY A 339 1.10 -2.86 -1.29
CA GLY A 339 1.37 -2.66 -2.72
C GLY A 339 1.36 -1.19 -3.13
N GLY A 340 0.53 -0.35 -2.48
CA GLY A 340 0.52 1.10 -2.70
C GLY A 340 1.83 1.79 -2.29
N SER A 341 2.49 1.33 -1.22
CA SER A 341 3.81 1.83 -0.82
C SER A 341 4.89 1.44 -1.83
N TRP A 342 4.86 0.21 -2.36
CA TRP A 342 5.84 -0.26 -3.35
C TRP A 342 5.68 0.46 -4.70
N ALA A 343 4.44 0.69 -5.16
CA ALA A 343 4.17 1.51 -6.33
C ALA A 343 4.63 2.96 -6.13
N MET A 344 4.39 3.54 -4.95
CA MET A 344 4.88 4.87 -4.59
C MET A 344 6.41 4.93 -4.56
N ARG A 345 7.06 3.88 -4.06
CA ARG A 345 8.52 3.77 -4.05
C ARG A 345 9.09 3.77 -5.47
N GLY A 346 8.53 2.96 -6.37
CA GLY A 346 8.96 2.94 -7.77
C GLY A 346 8.73 4.27 -8.50
N PHE A 347 7.62 4.96 -8.20
CA PHE A 347 7.37 6.31 -8.69
C PHE A 347 8.48 7.28 -8.26
N LEU A 348 8.83 7.28 -6.97
CA LEU A 348 9.86 8.14 -6.42
C LEU A 348 11.24 7.80 -6.99
N ASP A 349 11.59 6.50 -7.07
CA ASP A 349 12.88 6.06 -7.59
C ASP A 349 13.08 6.49 -9.05
N PHE A 350 12.06 6.35 -9.90
CA PHE A 350 12.12 6.83 -11.27
C PHE A 350 12.20 8.35 -11.34
N LEU A 351 11.27 9.06 -10.68
CA LEU A 351 11.18 10.52 -10.75
C LEU A 351 12.42 11.21 -10.16
N LEU A 352 13.18 10.55 -9.29
CA LEU A 352 14.40 11.07 -8.68
C LEU A 352 15.68 10.52 -9.35
N SER A 353 15.53 9.76 -10.43
CA SER A 353 16.65 9.24 -11.21
C SER A 353 17.26 10.30 -12.14
N THR A 354 18.39 9.93 -12.74
CA THR A 354 19.07 10.69 -13.79
C THR A 354 18.46 10.47 -15.18
N HIS A 355 17.42 9.66 -15.33
CA HIS A 355 16.76 9.40 -16.62
C HIS A 355 16.27 10.69 -17.26
N THR A 356 16.39 10.82 -18.59
CA THR A 356 15.99 12.02 -19.34
C THR A 356 14.53 12.36 -19.14
N ASP A 357 13.66 11.36 -19.20
CA ASP A 357 12.22 11.53 -18.99
C ASP A 357 11.89 11.97 -17.56
N ALA A 358 12.62 11.47 -16.57
CA ALA A 358 12.48 11.94 -15.19
C ALA A 358 12.92 13.41 -15.05
N GLN A 359 14.01 13.82 -15.73
CA GLN A 359 14.43 15.21 -15.78
C GLN A 359 13.35 16.10 -16.44
N LEU A 360 12.78 15.65 -17.56
CA LEU A 360 11.72 16.35 -18.27
C LEU A 360 10.48 16.51 -17.38
N LEU A 361 10.02 15.44 -16.72
CA LEU A 361 8.92 15.51 -15.77
C LEU A 361 9.17 16.56 -14.68
N ARG A 362 10.37 16.61 -14.10
CA ARG A 362 10.75 17.63 -13.09
C ARG A 362 10.81 19.06 -13.68
N GLN A 363 11.10 19.21 -14.98
CA GLN A 363 11.05 20.50 -15.66
C GLN A 363 9.61 20.95 -15.92
N LEU A 364 8.69 20.04 -16.25
CA LEU A 364 7.31 20.34 -16.59
C LEU A 364 6.41 20.54 -15.35
N PHE A 365 6.67 19.82 -14.27
CA PHE A 365 5.75 19.74 -13.14
C PHE A 365 6.36 20.10 -11.78
N VAL A 366 5.47 20.47 -10.87
CA VAL A 366 5.71 20.41 -9.42
C VAL A 366 4.97 19.22 -8.85
N PHE A 367 5.69 18.21 -8.38
CA PHE A 367 5.10 17.06 -7.73
C PHE A 367 4.95 17.31 -6.23
N LYS A 368 3.76 17.03 -5.69
CA LYS A 368 3.47 17.00 -4.26
C LYS A 368 3.12 15.57 -3.87
N VAL A 369 4.00 14.92 -3.12
CA VAL A 369 3.89 13.49 -2.84
C VAL A 369 3.81 13.22 -1.35
N VAL A 370 2.76 12.52 -0.91
CA VAL A 370 2.58 12.05 0.46
C VAL A 370 2.66 10.52 0.48
N PRO A 371 3.85 9.94 0.72
CA PRO A 371 4.08 8.50 0.50
C PRO A 371 3.38 7.59 1.51
N MET A 372 2.96 8.13 2.67
CA MET A 372 2.22 7.37 3.67
C MET A 372 1.31 8.27 4.48
N LEU A 373 0.00 8.19 4.23
CA LEU A 373 -1.02 9.00 4.91
C LEU A 373 -1.38 8.51 6.32
N ASN A 374 -1.23 7.21 6.59
CA ASN A 374 -1.63 6.61 7.86
C ASN A 374 -0.47 5.82 8.50
N PRO A 375 0.62 6.49 8.91
CA PRO A 375 1.77 5.82 9.51
C PRO A 375 1.40 5.12 10.81
N ASP A 376 0.49 5.68 11.62
CA ASP A 376 0.10 5.06 12.89
C ASP A 376 -0.55 3.70 12.70
N GLY A 377 -1.48 3.59 11.75
CA GLY A 377 -2.10 2.33 11.41
C GLY A 377 -1.10 1.32 10.84
N VAL A 378 -0.06 1.78 10.14
CA VAL A 378 1.01 0.92 9.60
C VAL A 378 1.87 0.39 10.74
N VAL A 379 2.27 1.27 11.67
CA VAL A 379 3.08 0.92 12.84
C VAL A 379 2.40 -0.17 13.65
N VAL A 380 1.11 -0.01 13.95
CA VAL A 380 0.39 -0.98 14.79
C VAL A 380 -0.08 -2.23 14.04
N GLY A 381 0.05 -2.32 12.71
CA GLY A 381 -0.41 -3.49 11.95
C GLY A 381 -1.92 -3.55 11.72
N ASN A 382 -2.58 -2.40 11.55
CA ASN A 382 -3.99 -2.34 11.15
C ASN A 382 -4.17 -2.74 9.67
N SER A 383 -5.37 -3.17 9.32
CA SER A 383 -5.82 -3.46 7.95
C SER A 383 -6.33 -2.21 7.23
N ARG A 384 -7.13 -1.36 7.90
CA ARG A 384 -7.91 -0.30 7.24
C ARG A 384 -7.91 1.04 7.97
N CYS A 385 -8.06 1.04 9.28
CA CYS A 385 -8.35 2.23 10.08
C CYS A 385 -7.08 2.95 10.56
N SER A 386 -7.23 4.24 10.83
CA SER A 386 -6.29 5.01 11.66
C SER A 386 -6.56 4.76 13.15
N LEU A 387 -5.76 5.35 14.06
CA LEU A 387 -6.00 5.26 15.51
C LEU A 387 -7.29 5.98 15.98
N ALA A 388 -7.98 6.72 15.09
CA ALA A 388 -9.33 7.18 15.35
C ALA A 388 -10.39 6.04 15.28
N GLY A 389 -9.96 4.79 15.04
CA GLY A 389 -10.86 3.64 14.86
C GLY A 389 -11.71 3.72 13.59
N ARG A 390 -11.34 4.60 12.65
CA ARG A 390 -12.13 4.91 11.45
C ARG A 390 -11.29 4.92 10.18
N ASP A 391 -11.95 4.59 9.08
CA ASP A 391 -11.40 4.60 7.72
C ASP A 391 -11.08 6.06 7.29
N PRO A 392 -9.79 6.43 7.13
CA PRO A 392 -9.42 7.78 6.73
C PRO A 392 -9.85 8.10 5.28
N ASN A 393 -9.99 7.10 4.41
CA ASN A 393 -10.49 7.27 3.05
C ASN A 393 -12.04 7.34 3.01
N ARG A 394 -12.68 7.72 4.12
CA ARG A 394 -14.06 8.24 4.17
C ARG A 394 -14.13 9.64 4.80
N ALA A 395 -13.00 10.21 5.15
CA ALA A 395 -12.90 11.42 5.96
C ALA A 395 -12.20 12.58 5.24
N TYR A 396 -11.98 12.52 3.93
CA TYR A 396 -11.35 13.64 3.21
C TYR A 396 -12.21 14.92 3.24
N GLY A 397 -13.53 14.78 3.34
CA GLY A 397 -14.45 15.91 3.50
C GLY A 397 -14.55 16.47 4.94
N THR A 398 -13.83 15.90 5.90
CA THR A 398 -14.01 16.21 7.33
C THR A 398 -13.61 17.64 7.70
N ALA A 399 -14.31 18.22 8.67
CA ALA A 399 -13.86 19.41 9.41
C ALA A 399 -12.98 19.06 10.62
N LEU A 400 -12.94 17.79 11.02
CA LEU A 400 -12.26 17.31 12.23
C LEU A 400 -10.76 17.10 11.99
N ARG A 401 -9.99 18.20 11.99
CA ARG A 401 -8.52 18.19 11.84
C ARG A 401 -7.83 17.30 12.88
N SER A 402 -8.30 17.32 14.13
CA SER A 402 -7.69 16.57 15.23
C SER A 402 -7.85 15.05 15.09
N SER A 403 -8.96 14.57 14.52
CA SER A 403 -9.23 13.13 14.36
C SER A 403 -8.59 12.54 13.09
N PHE A 404 -8.44 13.35 12.05
CA PHE A 404 -7.93 12.90 10.75
C PHE A 404 -6.87 13.87 10.19
N PRO A 405 -5.77 14.11 10.91
CA PRO A 405 -4.79 15.14 10.55
C PRO A 405 -4.17 14.89 9.16
N GLY A 406 -3.88 13.64 8.79
CA GLY A 406 -3.27 13.31 7.50
C GLY A 406 -4.10 13.77 6.30
N VAL A 407 -5.34 13.27 6.19
CA VAL A 407 -6.23 13.59 5.06
C VAL A 407 -6.70 15.05 5.08
N TRP A 408 -6.87 15.65 6.27
CA TRP A 408 -7.23 17.05 6.39
C TRP A 408 -6.10 17.96 5.87
N HIS A 409 -4.86 17.72 6.30
CA HIS A 409 -3.72 18.53 5.85
C HIS A 409 -3.35 18.26 4.39
N LEU A 410 -3.56 17.04 3.88
CA LEU A 410 -3.45 16.76 2.45
C LEU A 410 -4.46 17.58 1.65
N ARG A 411 -5.74 17.59 2.04
CA ARG A 411 -6.76 18.43 1.38
C ARG A 411 -6.38 19.91 1.40
N ALA A 412 -6.04 20.44 2.58
CA ALA A 412 -5.63 21.84 2.72
C ALA A 412 -4.39 22.19 1.88
N MET A 413 -3.44 21.26 1.74
CA MET A 413 -2.28 21.44 0.85
C MET A 413 -2.71 21.51 -0.62
N VAL A 414 -3.62 20.63 -1.05
CA VAL A 414 -4.15 20.65 -2.43
C VAL A 414 -4.96 21.93 -2.70
N GLU A 415 -5.78 22.40 -1.75
CA GLU A 415 -6.51 23.67 -1.86
C GLU A 415 -5.54 24.84 -2.12
N ARG A 416 -4.43 24.92 -1.36
CA ARG A 416 -3.40 25.94 -1.57
C ARG A 416 -2.74 25.82 -2.94
N VAL A 417 -2.41 24.61 -3.38
CA VAL A 417 -1.80 24.40 -4.71
C VAL A 417 -2.75 24.82 -5.83
N LEU A 418 -4.04 24.47 -5.74
CA LEU A 418 -5.06 24.84 -6.73
C LEU A 418 -5.25 26.36 -6.85
N ALA A 419 -5.07 27.10 -5.75
CA ALA A 419 -5.13 28.57 -5.77
C ALA A 419 -3.93 29.22 -6.50
N GLU A 420 -2.82 28.50 -6.62
CA GLU A 420 -1.59 29.00 -7.25
C GLU A 420 -1.39 28.52 -8.69
N ARG A 421 -1.85 27.31 -9.01
CA ARG A 421 -1.56 26.63 -10.28
C ARG A 421 -2.56 25.51 -10.58
N GLU A 422 -2.64 25.12 -11.84
CA GLU A 422 -3.38 23.93 -12.25
C GLU A 422 -2.80 22.66 -11.60
N VAL A 423 -3.66 21.81 -11.04
CA VAL A 423 -3.33 20.43 -10.67
C VAL A 423 -3.85 19.51 -11.76
N VAL A 424 -2.94 18.98 -12.58
CA VAL A 424 -3.30 18.15 -13.75
C VAL A 424 -3.86 16.81 -13.30
N LEU A 425 -3.27 16.21 -12.26
CA LEU A 425 -3.62 14.87 -11.81
C LEU A 425 -3.48 14.73 -10.29
N TYR A 426 -4.47 14.08 -9.67
CA TYR A 426 -4.39 13.52 -8.34
C TYR A 426 -4.52 12.00 -8.41
N CYS A 427 -3.62 11.26 -7.75
CA CYS A 427 -3.78 9.80 -7.61
C CYS A 427 -3.48 9.32 -6.20
N ASP A 428 -4.42 8.56 -5.62
CA ASP A 428 -4.30 7.91 -4.32
C ASP A 428 -4.07 6.41 -4.50
N PHE A 429 -2.91 5.90 -4.08
CA PHE A 429 -2.49 4.52 -4.27
C PHE A 429 -3.02 3.62 -3.14
N HIS A 430 -3.76 2.59 -3.56
CA HIS A 430 -4.53 1.68 -2.74
C HIS A 430 -4.29 0.22 -3.16
N GLY A 431 -4.91 -0.71 -2.42
CA GLY A 431 -4.83 -2.14 -2.70
C GLY A 431 -6.17 -2.83 -2.74
N HIS A 432 -6.30 -3.81 -3.64
CA HIS A 432 -7.56 -4.48 -3.91
C HIS A 432 -7.53 -5.98 -3.61
N SER A 433 -8.52 -6.44 -2.83
CA SER A 433 -8.53 -7.80 -2.27
C SER A 433 -9.41 -8.80 -3.04
N ARG A 434 -10.07 -8.38 -4.13
CA ARG A 434 -11.13 -9.17 -4.79
C ARG A 434 -10.99 -9.32 -6.29
N LYS A 435 -10.06 -8.60 -6.91
CA LYS A 435 -9.84 -8.60 -8.35
C LYS A 435 -8.34 -8.57 -8.56
N ASN A 436 -7.86 -9.40 -9.46
CA ASN A 436 -6.50 -9.34 -9.98
C ASN A 436 -6.34 -8.09 -10.86
N ASN A 437 -5.09 -7.82 -11.24
CA ASN A 437 -4.67 -6.68 -12.05
C ASN A 437 -4.72 -5.36 -11.28
N VAL A 438 -4.20 -4.31 -11.91
CA VAL A 438 -4.24 -2.93 -11.45
C VAL A 438 -5.30 -2.19 -12.25
N PHE A 439 -6.04 -1.28 -11.61
CA PHE A 439 -7.03 -0.45 -12.29
C PHE A 439 -7.28 0.84 -11.52
N MET A 440 -8.02 1.76 -12.11
CA MET A 440 -8.34 3.04 -11.50
C MET A 440 -9.83 3.25 -11.27
N TYR A 441 -10.15 3.92 -10.17
CA TYR A 441 -11.44 4.53 -9.97
C TYR A 441 -11.34 6.04 -10.17
N GLY A 442 -12.10 6.62 -11.10
CA GLY A 442 -12.24 8.05 -11.35
C GLY A 442 -13.58 8.61 -10.86
N CYS A 443 -13.98 9.78 -11.39
CA CYS A 443 -15.19 10.51 -10.97
C CYS A 443 -15.92 11.19 -12.14
N ASP A 444 -17.05 10.64 -12.59
CA ASP A 444 -17.91 11.27 -13.59
C ASP A 444 -18.72 12.44 -13.01
N GLY A 445 -18.81 13.54 -13.78
CA GLY A 445 -19.62 14.71 -13.43
C GLY A 445 -21.07 14.63 -13.87
N VAL A 446 -21.99 15.10 -13.01
CA VAL A 446 -23.43 15.18 -13.30
C VAL A 446 -23.80 16.48 -14.07
N GLY A 447 -22.93 17.50 -14.07
CA GLY A 447 -23.27 18.85 -14.58
C GLY A 447 -22.33 19.48 -15.61
N ALA A 448 -21.30 18.79 -16.08
CA ALA A 448 -20.48 19.27 -17.19
C ALA A 448 -20.91 18.54 -18.47
N GLY A 449 -20.85 19.20 -19.62
CA GLY A 449 -21.11 18.58 -20.93
C GLY A 449 -20.29 17.31 -21.19
N THR A 450 -20.50 16.68 -22.34
CA THR A 450 -20.04 15.31 -22.61
C THR A 450 -18.57 15.16 -22.93
N GLY A 451 -17.95 16.17 -23.54
CA GLY A 451 -16.49 16.22 -23.75
C GLY A 451 -15.70 15.96 -22.45
N PRO A 452 -16.03 16.62 -21.32
CA PRO A 452 -15.45 16.34 -20.00
C PRO A 452 -15.58 14.88 -19.50
N ARG A 453 -16.66 14.16 -19.80
CA ARG A 453 -16.92 12.80 -19.25
C ARG A 453 -15.97 11.74 -19.82
N LEU A 454 -15.62 11.84 -21.10
CA LEU A 454 -14.71 10.88 -21.74
C LEU A 454 -13.24 11.16 -21.42
N ARG A 455 -12.87 12.44 -21.26
CA ARG A 455 -11.47 12.85 -20.97
C ARG A 455 -10.90 12.19 -19.72
N GLN A 456 -11.72 11.95 -18.70
CA GLN A 456 -11.27 11.28 -17.47
C GLN A 456 -10.88 9.81 -17.69
N ARG A 457 -11.33 9.17 -18.77
CA ARG A 457 -10.99 7.79 -19.12
C ARG A 457 -9.71 7.68 -19.95
N VAL A 458 -9.26 8.78 -20.56
CA VAL A 458 -8.08 8.81 -21.44
C VAL A 458 -6.82 8.40 -20.68
N PHE A 459 -6.55 8.97 -19.51
CA PHE A 459 -5.36 8.62 -18.72
C PHE A 459 -5.33 7.13 -18.33
N PRO A 460 -6.39 6.53 -17.75
CA PRO A 460 -6.41 5.09 -17.49
C PRO A 460 -6.27 4.23 -18.75
N LEU A 461 -6.80 4.67 -19.91
CA LEU A 461 -6.64 3.93 -21.16
C LEU A 461 -5.17 3.96 -21.63
N MET A 462 -4.53 5.12 -21.62
CA MET A 462 -3.10 5.25 -21.94
C MET A 462 -2.25 4.38 -21.00
N LEU A 463 -2.53 4.41 -19.69
CA LEU A 463 -1.83 3.57 -18.73
C LEU A 463 -1.98 2.07 -19.02
N SER A 464 -3.15 1.65 -19.53
CA SER A 464 -3.35 0.26 -19.96
C SER A 464 -2.52 -0.14 -21.17
N LYS A 465 -2.19 0.82 -22.04
CA LYS A 465 -1.31 0.59 -23.20
C LYS A 465 0.16 0.55 -22.76
N ASN A 466 0.55 1.36 -21.78
CA ASN A 466 1.93 1.40 -21.26
C ASN A 466 2.22 0.24 -20.29
N ALA A 467 1.20 -0.32 -19.62
CA ALA A 467 1.31 -1.46 -18.71
C ALA A 467 0.34 -2.61 -19.06
N PRO A 468 0.40 -3.19 -20.27
CA PRO A 468 -0.62 -4.11 -20.79
C PRO A 468 -0.68 -5.44 -20.05
N ASP A 469 0.41 -5.84 -19.38
CA ASP A 469 0.49 -7.07 -18.58
C ASP A 469 0.09 -6.86 -17.12
N LYS A 470 -0.32 -5.65 -16.70
CA LYS A 470 -0.65 -5.33 -15.30
C LYS A 470 -1.93 -4.53 -15.15
N PHE A 471 -2.21 -3.59 -16.05
CA PHE A 471 -3.30 -2.62 -15.91
C PHE A 471 -4.54 -2.97 -16.74
N SER A 472 -5.68 -3.13 -16.08
CA SER A 472 -6.97 -3.47 -16.67
C SER A 472 -7.85 -2.24 -16.83
N PHE A 473 -7.85 -1.64 -18.03
CA PHE A 473 -8.82 -0.57 -18.35
C PHE A 473 -10.29 -1.01 -18.17
N PRO A 474 -10.72 -2.22 -18.60
CA PRO A 474 -12.10 -2.67 -18.40
C PRO A 474 -12.53 -2.76 -16.92
N SER A 475 -11.58 -2.88 -15.99
CA SER A 475 -11.87 -2.91 -14.55
C SER A 475 -12.04 -1.53 -13.93
N CYS A 476 -11.74 -0.46 -14.68
CA CYS A 476 -11.88 0.92 -14.21
C CYS A 476 -13.36 1.30 -14.03
N LYS A 477 -13.62 2.19 -13.07
CA LYS A 477 -14.96 2.70 -12.74
C LYS A 477 -14.90 4.20 -12.47
N PHE A 478 -15.92 4.95 -12.87
CA PHE A 478 -15.95 6.42 -12.81
C PHE A 478 -17.21 6.95 -12.11
N LYS A 479 -18.27 6.16 -11.98
CA LYS A 479 -19.46 6.51 -11.21
C LYS A 479 -19.13 6.60 -9.73
N VAL A 480 -19.53 7.74 -9.15
CA VAL A 480 -19.43 7.97 -7.72
C VAL A 480 -20.64 7.33 -7.02
N GLN A 481 -20.37 6.39 -6.11
CA GLN A 481 -21.39 5.85 -5.21
C GLN A 481 -21.50 6.75 -3.97
N LYS A 482 -22.72 6.90 -3.42
CA LYS A 482 -22.99 7.70 -2.21
C LYS A 482 -22.05 7.37 -1.04
N SER A 483 -21.75 6.08 -0.84
CA SER A 483 -20.84 5.62 0.23
C SER A 483 -19.36 5.97 0.01
N LYS A 484 -19.02 6.54 -1.15
CA LYS A 484 -17.66 6.91 -1.58
C LYS A 484 -17.44 8.41 -1.72
N GLU A 485 -18.45 9.22 -1.42
CA GLU A 485 -18.35 10.68 -1.55
C GLU A 485 -17.25 11.32 -0.69
N GLY A 486 -16.95 10.72 0.46
CA GLY A 486 -15.87 11.17 1.35
C GLY A 486 -14.48 10.61 1.03
N THR A 487 -14.30 9.93 -0.10
CA THR A 487 -12.99 9.40 -0.54
C THR A 487 -12.11 10.50 -1.12
N GLY A 488 -10.79 10.30 -1.07
CA GLY A 488 -9.81 11.26 -1.57
C GLY A 488 -10.09 11.68 -3.02
N ARG A 489 -10.26 10.69 -3.91
CA ARG A 489 -10.52 10.98 -5.33
C ARG A 489 -11.73 11.89 -5.56
N VAL A 490 -12.82 11.68 -4.81
CA VAL A 490 -14.07 12.43 -5.01
C VAL A 490 -13.94 13.84 -4.44
N VAL A 491 -13.29 13.99 -3.28
CA VAL A 491 -13.09 15.30 -2.66
C VAL A 491 -12.14 16.16 -3.50
N MET A 492 -11.01 15.62 -3.96
CA MET A 492 -10.09 16.36 -4.83
C MET A 492 -10.74 16.71 -6.17
N TRP A 493 -11.58 15.82 -6.72
CA TRP A 493 -12.36 16.09 -7.92
C TRP A 493 -13.34 17.25 -7.72
N ARG A 494 -14.09 17.25 -6.61
CA ARG A 494 -15.02 18.35 -6.25
C ARG A 494 -14.32 19.68 -6.02
N MET A 495 -13.05 19.67 -5.65
CA MET A 495 -12.22 20.88 -5.51
C MET A 495 -11.69 21.43 -6.83
N GLY A 496 -11.84 20.69 -7.95
CA GLY A 496 -11.43 21.14 -9.28
C GLY A 496 -10.33 20.29 -9.94
N VAL A 497 -9.84 19.23 -9.30
CA VAL A 497 -8.88 18.32 -9.95
C VAL A 497 -9.59 17.38 -10.91
N SER A 498 -9.61 17.69 -12.20
CA SER A 498 -10.40 16.96 -13.21
C SER A 498 -10.01 15.49 -13.33
N HIS A 499 -8.70 15.18 -13.27
CA HIS A 499 -8.16 13.83 -13.34
C HIS A 499 -7.76 13.33 -11.95
N SER A 500 -8.77 12.93 -11.18
CA SER A 500 -8.61 12.51 -9.80
C SER A 500 -8.97 11.05 -9.63
N TYR A 501 -7.99 10.23 -9.25
CA TYR A 501 -8.09 8.78 -9.27
C TYR A 501 -7.74 8.13 -7.94
N THR A 502 -8.33 6.96 -7.71
CA THR A 502 -7.78 5.93 -6.82
C THR A 502 -7.16 4.85 -7.69
N MET A 503 -5.86 4.56 -7.55
CA MET A 503 -5.22 3.41 -8.22
C MET A 503 -5.24 2.21 -7.28
N GLU A 504 -5.81 1.11 -7.74
CA GLU A 504 -6.05 -0.10 -6.97
C GLU A 504 -5.11 -1.21 -7.46
N ALA A 505 -4.06 -1.52 -6.70
CA ALA A 505 -3.16 -2.63 -7.01
C ALA A 505 -3.66 -3.93 -6.34
N ALA A 506 -3.85 -5.01 -7.10
CA ALA A 506 -4.27 -6.28 -6.53
C ALA A 506 -3.27 -6.83 -5.50
N PHE A 507 -3.77 -7.46 -4.44
CA PHE A 507 -2.93 -8.18 -3.47
C PHE A 507 -2.31 -9.47 -4.03
N GLY A 508 -2.99 -10.08 -5.01
CA GLY A 508 -2.54 -11.26 -5.73
C GLY A 508 -1.54 -10.89 -6.81
N GLY A 509 -2.01 -10.77 -8.05
CA GLY A 509 -1.15 -10.52 -9.20
C GLY A 509 -1.90 -10.14 -10.46
N SER A 510 -1.34 -10.53 -11.61
CA SER A 510 -1.91 -10.25 -12.93
C SER A 510 -2.38 -11.50 -13.64
N THR A 511 -3.50 -11.34 -14.35
CA THR A 511 -4.09 -12.30 -15.29
C THR A 511 -4.09 -11.76 -16.73
N LEU A 512 -3.33 -10.71 -17.01
CA LEU A 512 -3.27 -10.03 -18.31
C LEU A 512 -2.03 -10.41 -19.10
N GLY A 513 -2.06 -10.23 -20.42
CA GLY A 513 -0.89 -10.43 -21.28
C GLY A 513 -0.31 -11.84 -21.23
N GLY A 514 -1.15 -12.85 -21.00
CA GLY A 514 -0.72 -14.25 -20.83
C GLY A 514 -0.14 -14.58 -19.44
N ARG A 515 -0.12 -13.62 -18.51
CA ARG A 515 0.32 -13.87 -17.13
C ARG A 515 -0.76 -14.60 -16.33
N SER A 516 -0.30 -15.41 -15.38
CA SER A 516 -1.11 -16.02 -14.32
C SER A 516 -0.23 -16.17 -13.07
N SER A 517 0.27 -15.04 -12.60
CA SER A 517 1.30 -14.98 -11.56
C SER A 517 1.08 -13.83 -10.59
N HIS A 518 1.59 -14.02 -9.38
CA HIS A 518 1.60 -13.01 -8.32
C HIS A 518 2.41 -11.80 -8.77
N PHE A 519 2.03 -10.62 -8.26
CA PHE A 519 2.90 -9.47 -8.36
C PHE A 519 4.12 -9.68 -7.48
N THR A 520 5.29 -9.38 -8.03
CA THR A 520 6.55 -9.18 -7.30
C THR A 520 6.66 -7.74 -6.81
N MET A 521 7.65 -7.44 -5.96
CA MET A 521 7.95 -6.05 -5.60
C MET A 521 8.35 -5.20 -6.82
N GLU A 522 8.98 -5.80 -7.84
CA GLU A 522 9.35 -5.11 -9.07
C GLU A 522 8.14 -4.83 -9.96
N ASP A 523 7.20 -5.78 -10.07
CA ASP A 523 5.91 -5.52 -10.72
C ASP A 523 5.18 -4.36 -10.05
N LEU A 524 5.20 -4.27 -8.72
CA LEU A 524 4.58 -3.16 -7.99
C LEU A 524 5.32 -1.84 -8.22
N LYS A 525 6.66 -1.83 -8.14
CA LYS A 525 7.49 -0.63 -8.38
C LYS A 525 7.32 -0.09 -9.80
N SER A 526 7.30 -0.97 -10.80
CA SER A 526 7.11 -0.58 -12.21
C SER A 526 5.78 0.13 -12.47
N LEU A 527 4.73 -0.07 -11.66
CA LEU A 527 3.49 0.72 -11.76
C LEU A 527 3.74 2.22 -11.56
N GLY A 528 4.67 2.57 -10.66
CA GLY A 528 5.05 3.95 -10.42
C GLY A 528 5.83 4.57 -11.59
N TYR A 529 6.66 3.76 -12.26
CA TYR A 529 7.30 4.13 -13.52
C TYR A 529 6.27 4.36 -14.63
N HIS A 530 5.36 3.40 -14.87
CA HIS A 530 4.35 3.51 -15.93
C HIS A 530 3.42 4.71 -15.72
N LEU A 531 3.13 5.08 -14.47
CA LEU A 531 2.38 6.31 -14.19
C LEU A 531 3.14 7.57 -14.62
N CYS A 532 4.47 7.62 -14.46
CA CYS A 532 5.30 8.72 -14.94
C CYS A 532 5.38 8.78 -16.46
N ASP A 533 5.56 7.63 -17.10
CA ASP A 533 5.60 7.50 -18.56
C ASP A 533 4.27 7.94 -19.19
N THR A 534 3.15 7.45 -18.66
CA THR A 534 1.82 7.88 -19.08
C THR A 534 1.55 9.37 -18.82
N LEU A 535 2.15 9.98 -17.78
CA LEU A 535 2.04 11.43 -17.57
C LEU A 535 2.70 12.23 -18.70
N LEU A 536 3.82 11.77 -19.25
CA LEU A 536 4.44 12.39 -20.42
C LEU A 536 3.54 12.28 -21.65
N ASP A 537 3.04 11.07 -21.94
CA ASP A 537 2.11 10.84 -23.07
C ASP A 537 0.83 11.68 -22.94
N PHE A 538 0.28 11.77 -21.73
CA PHE A 538 -0.97 12.47 -21.47
C PHE A 538 -0.84 13.99 -21.56
N CYS A 539 0.36 14.52 -21.28
CA CYS A 539 0.65 15.95 -21.26
C CYS A 539 1.51 16.40 -22.45
N ASP A 540 1.65 15.56 -23.47
CA ASP A 540 2.38 15.85 -24.69
C ASP A 540 1.77 17.11 -25.36
N PRO A 541 2.61 18.09 -25.77
CA PRO A 541 2.14 19.22 -26.57
C PRO A 541 1.46 18.81 -27.88
N ASP A 542 1.83 17.66 -28.45
CA ASP A 542 1.11 17.04 -29.57
C ASP A 542 -0.12 16.27 -29.04
N PRO A 543 -1.35 16.75 -29.34
CA PRO A 543 -2.56 16.13 -28.82
C PRO A 543 -2.91 14.80 -29.53
N THR A 544 -2.14 14.33 -30.52
CA THR A 544 -2.48 13.17 -31.35
C THR A 544 -2.77 11.91 -30.52
N LYS A 545 -1.89 11.53 -29.58
CA LYS A 545 -2.10 10.37 -28.70
C LYS A 545 -3.34 10.52 -27.84
N PHE A 546 -3.57 11.73 -27.31
CA PHE A 546 -4.75 12.05 -26.51
C PHE A 546 -6.04 11.91 -27.33
N GLN A 547 -6.09 12.47 -28.54
CA GLN A 547 -7.27 12.40 -29.41
C GLN A 547 -7.56 10.98 -29.87
N GLN A 548 -6.53 10.20 -30.20
CA GLN A 548 -6.68 8.78 -30.54
C GLN A 548 -7.29 7.99 -29.37
N CYS A 549 -6.77 8.16 -28.16
CA CYS A 549 -7.33 7.49 -26.98
C CYS A 549 -8.75 7.98 -26.67
N LEU A 550 -9.05 9.26 -26.89
CA LEU A 550 -10.40 9.80 -26.70
C LEU A 550 -11.40 9.16 -27.66
N LEU A 551 -11.04 9.03 -28.94
CA LEU A 551 -11.86 8.34 -29.95
C LEU A 551 -12.05 6.86 -29.63
N GLU A 552 -11.01 6.19 -29.13
CA GLU A 552 -11.07 4.80 -28.71
C GLU A 552 -12.01 4.60 -27.51
N VAL A 553 -11.93 5.47 -26.49
CA VAL A 553 -12.88 5.46 -25.37
C VAL A 553 -14.31 5.63 -25.86
N ASP A 554 -14.54 6.57 -26.77
CA ASP A 554 -15.86 6.81 -27.36
C ASP A 554 -16.38 5.57 -28.09
N THR A 555 -15.54 4.95 -28.92
CA THR A 555 -15.84 3.72 -29.66
C THR A 555 -16.19 2.56 -28.71
N LEU A 556 -15.40 2.35 -27.65
CA LEU A 556 -15.65 1.32 -26.66
C LEU A 556 -17.01 1.53 -25.94
N LEU A 557 -17.39 2.78 -25.70
CA LEU A 557 -18.69 3.10 -25.12
C LEU A 557 -19.86 2.87 -26.09
N ARG A 558 -19.71 3.22 -27.38
CA ARG A 558 -20.71 2.91 -28.42
C ARG A 558 -20.97 1.41 -28.51
N GLN A 559 -19.90 0.62 -28.58
CA GLN A 559 -20.00 -0.84 -28.62
C GLN A 559 -20.70 -1.41 -27.40
N ARG A 560 -20.40 -0.87 -26.21
CA ARG A 560 -21.00 -1.32 -24.95
C ARG A 560 -22.49 -0.96 -24.83
N LEU A 561 -22.88 0.23 -25.29
CA LEU A 561 -24.23 0.75 -25.17
C LEU A 561 -25.16 0.34 -26.32
N GLY A 562 -24.59 -0.11 -27.46
CA GLY A 562 -25.34 -0.51 -28.64
C GLY A 562 -26.11 0.64 -29.32
N ARG A 563 -25.71 1.89 -29.10
CA ARG A 563 -26.33 3.09 -29.69
C ARG A 563 -25.32 4.18 -29.98
N GLU A 564 -25.65 5.05 -30.93
CA GLU A 564 -24.89 6.27 -31.22
C GLU A 564 -25.13 7.35 -30.14
N PRO A 565 -24.19 8.29 -29.96
CA PRO A 565 -24.42 9.46 -29.10
C PRO A 565 -25.61 10.29 -29.60
N GLY A 566 -26.23 11.09 -28.72
CA GLY A 566 -27.38 11.94 -29.06
C GLY A 566 -27.05 13.06 -30.06
N VAL A 567 -28.03 13.95 -30.33
CA VAL A 567 -28.15 14.92 -31.45
C VAL A 567 -26.92 15.86 -31.69
N ALA A 568 -25.89 15.82 -30.84
CA ALA A 568 -24.63 16.56 -31.01
C ALA A 568 -23.35 15.70 -30.89
N GLY A 569 -23.43 14.38 -31.11
CA GLY A 569 -22.29 13.49 -30.83
C GLY A 569 -22.03 13.34 -29.32
N SER A 570 -23.06 13.57 -28.50
CA SER A 570 -22.98 13.84 -27.07
C SER A 570 -23.66 12.74 -26.25
N TRP A 571 -22.94 12.09 -25.33
CA TRP A 571 -23.46 11.20 -24.27
C TRP A 571 -24.16 11.91 -23.09
N SER A 572 -24.78 13.06 -23.31
CA SER A 572 -25.25 13.96 -22.23
C SER A 572 -26.45 13.36 -21.55
N ASP A 573 -27.24 12.67 -22.37
CA ASP A 573 -28.54 12.10 -22.06
C ASP A 573 -28.40 10.73 -21.41
N ILE A 574 -27.16 10.23 -21.28
CA ILE A 574 -26.83 8.94 -20.66
C ILE A 574 -26.46 9.14 -19.19
N SER A 575 -27.11 8.36 -18.32
CA SER A 575 -26.81 8.37 -16.90
C SER A 575 -25.42 7.76 -16.62
N PRO A 576 -24.72 8.18 -15.54
CA PRO A 576 -23.51 7.50 -15.09
C PRO A 576 -23.68 6.00 -14.82
N SER A 577 -24.91 5.53 -14.58
CA SER A 577 -25.24 4.09 -14.47
C SER A 577 -25.04 3.34 -15.78
N GLU A 578 -25.58 3.90 -16.87
CA GLU A 578 -25.53 3.28 -18.19
C GLU A 578 -24.10 3.32 -18.76
N LEU A 579 -23.32 4.35 -18.45
CA LEU A 579 -21.89 4.44 -18.79
C LEU A 579 -21.03 3.35 -18.10
N GLU A 580 -21.57 2.67 -17.08
CA GLU A 580 -20.85 1.71 -16.25
C GLU A 580 -21.38 0.28 -16.23
N SER A 581 -22.66 0.07 -16.60
CA SER A 581 -23.29 -1.24 -16.83
C SER A 581 -22.66 -1.91 -18.03
#